data_AF-A0A951N6L2-F1
#
_entry.id   AF-A0A951N6L2-F1
#
_cell.length_a   1.000
_cell.length_b   1.000
_cell.length_c   1.000
_cell.angle_alpha   90.00
_cell.angle_beta   90.00
_cell.angle_gamma   90.00
#
_symmetry.space_group_name_H-M   'P 1'
#
loop_
_entity.id
_entity.type
_entity.pdbx_description
1 polymer ?
#
loop_
_entity_poly.entity_id
_entity_poly.type
_entity_poly.pdbx_seq_one_letter_code
_entity_poly.pdbx_strand_id
1 'polypeptide(L)'
;MSTPLESARRVLELESEAISQMARRLDASFERAVELMWSCSGRVVVTGLGKSGAIGRKIASTLSSTGTPALFLHAAEGLHGDLGMVARGDVVLAISYSGRSDELLTLVPAVRALG
;
A
#
# COMPACT_ATOMS: atom_id res chain seq x y z
N MET A 1 8.72 28.87 22.57
CA MET A 1 7.90 28.27 21.50
C MET A 1 8.79 28.22 20.26
N SER A 2 8.85 27.09 19.55
CA SER A 2 9.61 27.00 18.30
C SER A 2 8.96 27.86 17.22
N THR A 3 9.77 28.51 16.39
CA THR A 3 9.29 29.24 15.21
C THR A 3 8.74 28.26 14.16
N PRO A 4 7.89 28.74 13.22
CA PRO A 4 7.45 27.91 12.09
C PRO A 4 8.61 27.34 11.26
N LEU A 5 9.70 28.11 11.08
CA LEU A 5 10.88 27.67 10.34
C LEU A 5 11.64 26.54 11.05
N GLU A 6 11.86 26.67 12.37
CA GLU A 6 12.47 25.60 13.17
C GLU A 6 11.61 24.34 13.17
N SER A 7 10.28 24.51 13.20
CA SER A 7 9.34 23.39 13.18
C SER A 7 9.36 22.66 11.84
N ALA A 8 9.39 23.39 10.72
CA ALA A 8 9.51 22.82 9.37
C ALA A 8 10.83 22.05 9.19
N ARG A 9 11.97 22.64 9.61
CA ARG A 9 13.28 21.97 9.56
C ARG A 9 13.26 20.66 10.36
N ARG A 10 12.75 20.71 11.58
CA ARG A 10 12.64 19.54 12.45
C ARG A 10 11.80 18.43 11.83
N VAL A 11 10.67 18.74 11.19
CA VAL A 11 9.84 17.73 10.52
C VAL A 11 10.61 17.05 9.39
N LEU A 12 11.27 17.83 8.52
CA LEU A 12 12.04 17.29 7.41
C LEU A 12 13.22 16.42 7.88
N GLU A 13 13.90 16.82 8.96
CA GLU A 13 14.96 16.03 9.58
C GLU A 13 14.44 14.68 10.12
N LEU A 14 13.29 14.69 10.80
CA LEU A 14 12.65 13.48 11.31
C LEU A 14 12.22 12.54 10.17
N GLU A 15 11.68 13.08 9.09
CA GLU A 15 11.29 12.27 7.92
C GLU A 15 12.51 11.68 7.20
N SER A 16 13.60 12.43 7.06
CA SER A 16 14.87 11.94 6.52
C SER A 16 15.46 10.78 7.33
N GLU A 17 15.45 10.91 8.66
CA GLU A 17 15.90 9.84 9.55
C GLU A 17 14.98 8.61 9.46
N ALA A 18 13.66 8.81 9.36
CA ALA A 18 12.72 7.71 9.16
C ALA A 18 12.97 6.94 7.85
N ILE A 19 13.30 7.63 6.76
CA ILE A 19 13.69 7.02 5.48
C ILE A 19 14.99 6.22 5.65
N SER A 20 15.98 6.78 6.34
CA SER A 20 17.27 6.12 6.61
C SER A 20 17.09 4.84 7.44
N GLN A 21 16.19 4.85 8.42
CA GLN A 21 15.82 3.67 9.20
C GLN A 21 15.10 2.63 8.34
N MET A 22 14.24 3.04 7.42
CA MET A 22 13.52 2.13 6.54
C MET A 22 14.47 1.33 5.64
N ALA A 23 15.54 1.95 5.12
CA ALA A 23 16.56 1.25 4.34
C ALA A 23 17.21 0.11 5.13
N ARG A 24 17.44 0.30 6.44
CA ARG A 24 18.00 -0.74 7.33
C ARG A 24 17.04 -1.87 7.68
N ARG A 25 15.74 -1.70 7.42
CA ARG A 25 14.69 -2.69 7.70
C ARG A 25 14.36 -3.56 6.48
N LEU A 26 14.96 -3.28 5.33
CA LEU A 26 14.80 -4.13 4.15
C LEU A 26 15.45 -5.49 4.41
N ASP A 27 14.69 -6.54 4.17
CA ASP A 27 15.10 -7.92 4.34
C ASP A 27 14.47 -8.79 3.23
N ALA A 28 14.58 -10.11 3.35
CA ALA A 28 14.03 -11.07 2.39
C ALA A 28 12.50 -10.98 2.21
N SER A 29 11.74 -10.30 3.09
CA SER A 29 10.32 -10.03 2.84
C SER A 29 10.11 -9.02 1.71
N PHE A 30 11.02 -8.06 1.54
CA PHE A 30 10.96 -7.10 0.44
C PHE A 30 11.17 -7.79 -0.90
N GLU A 31 12.20 -8.64 -1.00
CA GLU A 31 12.50 -9.43 -2.21
C GLU A 31 11.30 -10.28 -2.62
N ARG A 32 10.71 -11.02 -1.66
CA ARG A 32 9.50 -11.82 -1.91
C ARG A 32 8.32 -10.98 -2.40
N ALA A 33 8.11 -9.79 -1.82
CA ALA A 33 7.04 -8.91 -2.28
C ALA A 33 7.25 -8.45 -3.73
N VAL A 34 8.49 -8.12 -4.10
CA VAL A 34 8.85 -7.76 -5.47
C VAL A 34 8.66 -8.94 -6.42
N GLU A 35 9.11 -10.14 -6.06
CA GLU A 35 8.94 -11.36 -6.87
C GLU A 35 7.46 -11.74 -7.10
N LEU A 36 6.62 -11.58 -6.07
CA LEU A 36 5.18 -11.76 -6.19
C LEU A 36 4.58 -10.79 -7.20
N MET A 37 4.93 -9.50 -7.11
CA MET A 37 4.45 -8.49 -8.05
C MET A 37 5.00 -8.70 -9.47
N TRP A 38 6.25 -9.14 -9.60
CA TRP A 38 6.89 -9.45 -10.88
C TRP A 38 6.25 -10.65 -11.58
N SER A 39 5.86 -11.66 -10.81
CA SER A 39 5.20 -12.87 -11.31
C SER A 39 3.68 -12.73 -11.47
N CYS A 40 3.14 -11.53 -11.23
CA CYS A 40 1.71 -11.25 -11.34
C CYS A 40 1.24 -11.36 -12.80
N SER A 41 0.27 -12.25 -13.05
CA SER A 41 -0.31 -12.44 -14.38
C SER A 41 -1.53 -11.55 -14.66
N GLY A 42 -2.09 -10.94 -13.61
CA GLY A 42 -3.16 -9.96 -13.69
C GLY A 42 -2.63 -8.55 -13.46
N ARG A 43 -3.01 -7.95 -12.33
CA ARG A 43 -2.59 -6.61 -11.91
C ARG A 43 -2.34 -6.54 -10.41
N VAL A 44 -1.64 -5.50 -10.01
CA VAL A 44 -1.46 -5.14 -8.60
C VAL A 44 -2.65 -4.30 -8.13
N VAL A 45 -3.47 -4.85 -7.24
CA VAL A 45 -4.56 -4.13 -6.58
C VAL A 45 -4.06 -3.56 -5.27
N VAL A 46 -3.86 -2.24 -5.21
CA VAL A 46 -3.43 -1.54 -4.01
C VAL A 46 -4.66 -1.12 -3.21
N THR A 47 -4.69 -1.38 -1.91
CA THR A 47 -5.83 -1.03 -1.06
C THR A 47 -5.40 -0.44 0.28
N GLY A 48 -6.24 0.42 0.84
CA GLY A 48 -6.03 1.07 2.13
C GLY A 48 -7.11 2.11 2.44
N LEU A 49 -7.06 2.70 3.63
CA LEU A 49 -7.99 3.75 4.07
C LEU A 49 -7.26 5.04 4.46
N GLY A 50 -8.00 6.15 4.42
CA GLY A 50 -7.52 7.45 4.87
C GLY A 50 -6.18 7.84 4.24
N LYS A 51 -5.21 8.26 5.07
CA LYS A 51 -3.87 8.65 4.61
C LYS A 51 -3.11 7.50 3.94
N SER A 52 -3.25 6.27 4.45
CA SER A 52 -2.68 5.08 3.79
C SER A 52 -3.30 4.83 2.43
N GLY A 53 -4.61 5.07 2.28
CA GLY A 53 -5.31 5.02 0.99
C GLY A 53 -4.82 6.07 -0.01
N ALA A 54 -4.58 7.31 0.44
CA ALA A 54 -4.01 8.36 -0.41
C ALA A 54 -2.62 7.99 -0.95
N ILE A 55 -1.74 7.46 -0.08
CA ILE A 55 -0.43 6.95 -0.51
C ILE A 55 -0.56 5.72 -1.41
N GLY A 56 -1.48 4.80 -1.11
CA GLY A 56 -1.77 3.63 -1.94
C GLY A 56 -2.21 4.00 -3.36
N ARG A 57 -3.03 5.05 -3.50
CA ARG A 57 -3.42 5.58 -4.81
C ARG A 57 -2.21 6.10 -5.60
N LYS A 58 -1.29 6.80 -4.94
CA LYS A 58 -0.02 7.23 -5.58
C LYS A 58 0.83 6.04 -6.00
N ILE A 59 0.94 5.02 -5.14
CA ILE A 59 1.69 3.79 -5.43
C ILE A 59 1.11 3.11 -6.68
N ALA A 60 -0.20 2.87 -6.74
CA ALA A 60 -0.86 2.27 -7.90
C ALA A 60 -0.60 3.08 -9.18
N SER A 61 -0.74 4.41 -9.12
CA SER A 61 -0.43 5.28 -10.26
C SER A 61 1.03 5.18 -10.70
N THR A 62 1.96 5.02 -9.76
CA THR A 62 3.39 4.92 -10.06
C THR A 62 3.68 3.60 -10.76
N LEU A 63 3.20 2.48 -10.20
CA LEU A 63 3.35 1.15 -10.78
C LEU A 63 2.83 1.09 -12.22
N SER A 64 1.63 1.61 -12.45
CA SER A 64 1.04 1.66 -13.80
C SER A 64 1.87 2.50 -14.77
N SER A 65 2.46 3.61 -14.31
CA SER A 65 3.35 4.44 -15.16
C SER A 65 4.71 3.80 -15.44
N THR A 66 5.14 2.84 -14.61
CA THR A 66 6.42 2.13 -14.76
C THR A 66 6.27 0.73 -15.36
N GLY A 67 5.12 0.44 -15.99
CA GLY A 67 4.89 -0.81 -16.72
C GLY A 67 4.36 -1.98 -15.89
N THR A 68 4.01 -1.77 -14.62
CA THR A 68 3.33 -2.76 -13.78
C THR A 68 1.84 -2.43 -13.70
N PRO A 69 0.94 -3.17 -14.36
CA PRO A 69 -0.49 -2.88 -14.31
C PRO A 69 -1.01 -2.82 -12.87
N ALA A 70 -1.55 -1.69 -12.45
CA ALA A 70 -2.02 -1.50 -11.08
C ALA A 70 -3.25 -0.59 -10.98
N LEU A 71 -4.07 -0.83 -9.96
CA LEU A 71 -5.21 0.03 -9.62
C LEU A 71 -5.32 0.20 -8.11
N PHE A 72 -6.06 1.22 -7.69
CA PHE A 72 -6.39 1.44 -6.29
C PHE A 72 -7.84 1.03 -6.02
N LEU A 73 -8.05 0.20 -4.99
CA LEU A 73 -9.35 -0.20 -4.45
C LEU A 73 -9.47 0.36 -3.03
N HIS A 74 -10.43 1.25 -2.78
CA HIS A 74 -10.67 1.71 -1.42
C HIS A 74 -11.20 0.55 -0.57
N ALA A 75 -10.60 0.27 0.59
CA ALA A 75 -10.90 -0.95 1.34
C ALA A 75 -12.38 -1.06 1.76
N ALA A 76 -12.99 0.07 2.14
CA ALA A 76 -14.41 0.12 2.48
C ALA A 76 -15.31 -0.12 1.25
N GLU A 77 -14.94 0.37 0.07
CA GLU A 77 -15.74 0.17 -1.17
C GLU A 77 -15.67 -1.29 -1.62
N GLY A 78 -14.51 -1.93 -1.46
CA GLY A 78 -14.33 -3.36 -1.71
C GLY A 78 -15.36 -4.21 -0.96
N LEU A 79 -15.58 -3.93 0.33
CA LEU A 79 -16.56 -4.64 1.14
C LEU A 79 -18.03 -4.39 0.75
N HIS A 80 -18.29 -3.33 -0.04
CA HIS A 80 -19.63 -2.95 -0.48
C HIS A 80 -19.89 -3.24 -1.97
N GLY A 81 -19.04 -4.05 -2.62
CA GLY A 81 -19.28 -4.58 -3.98
C GLY A 81 -18.08 -4.50 -4.91
N ASP A 82 -17.15 -3.57 -4.67
CA ASP A 82 -16.01 -3.35 -5.56
C ASP A 82 -14.94 -4.44 -5.46
N LEU A 83 -15.11 -5.42 -4.56
CA LEU A 83 -14.27 -6.62 -4.52
C LEU A 83 -14.30 -7.39 -5.85
N GLY A 84 -15.37 -7.26 -6.64
CA GLY A 84 -15.43 -7.82 -8.01
C GLY A 84 -14.36 -7.26 -8.96
N MET A 85 -13.66 -6.19 -8.60
CA MET A 85 -12.50 -5.68 -9.33
C MET A 85 -11.25 -6.56 -9.17
N VAL A 86 -11.20 -7.40 -8.12
CA VAL A 86 -10.12 -8.34 -7.87
C VAL A 86 -10.40 -9.64 -8.60
N ALA A 87 -9.46 -10.08 -9.43
CA ALA A 87 -9.56 -11.31 -10.21
C ALA A 87 -8.47 -12.31 -9.82
N ARG A 88 -8.69 -13.58 -10.16
CA ARG A 88 -7.67 -14.63 -10.04
C ARG A 88 -6.41 -14.22 -10.82
N GLY A 89 -5.25 -14.34 -10.19
CA GLY A 89 -3.97 -13.94 -10.77
C GLY A 89 -3.57 -12.49 -10.48
N ASP A 90 -4.42 -11.71 -9.81
CA ASP A 90 -4.04 -10.41 -9.24
C ASP A 90 -3.20 -10.58 -7.97
N VAL A 91 -2.39 -9.56 -7.68
CA VAL A 91 -1.65 -9.44 -6.41
C VAL A 91 -2.25 -8.28 -5.61
N VAL A 92 -2.62 -8.52 -4.36
CA VAL A 92 -3.18 -7.47 -3.49
C VAL A 92 -2.11 -6.89 -2.56
N LEU A 93 -1.88 -5.57 -2.67
CA LEU A 93 -1.02 -4.79 -1.77
C LEU A 93 -1.90 -4.00 -0.79
N ALA A 94 -2.11 -4.55 0.41
CA ALA A 94 -2.87 -3.90 1.47
C ALA A 94 -1.97 -3.01 2.35
N ILE A 95 -2.31 -1.73 2.50
CA ILE A 95 -1.52 -0.74 3.24
C ILE A 95 -2.27 -0.28 4.49
N SER A 96 -1.69 -0.54 5.65
CA SER A 96 -2.17 -0.06 6.95
C SER A 96 -1.01 0.28 7.87
N TYR A 97 -1.01 1.49 8.43
CA TYR A 97 -0.02 1.86 9.46
C TYR A 97 -0.27 1.11 10.78
N SER A 98 -1.54 0.95 11.19
CA SER A 98 -1.88 0.33 12.47
C SER A 98 -1.90 -1.20 12.42
N GLY A 99 -2.02 -1.79 11.23
CA GLY A 99 -2.26 -3.22 11.03
C GLY A 99 -3.61 -3.73 11.58
N ARG A 100 -4.48 -2.81 12.02
CA ARG A 100 -5.71 -3.13 12.80
C ARG A 100 -6.94 -2.40 12.27
N SER A 101 -7.00 -2.08 10.98
CA SER A 101 -8.22 -1.53 10.39
C SER A 101 -9.22 -2.66 10.18
N ASP A 102 -10.42 -2.50 10.71
CA ASP A 102 -11.49 -3.51 10.62
C ASP A 102 -11.85 -3.81 9.16
N GLU A 103 -11.83 -2.80 8.30
CA GLU A 103 -12.13 -2.98 6.87
C GLU A 103 -11.05 -3.82 6.19
N LEU A 104 -9.76 -3.58 6.46
CA LEU A 104 -8.69 -4.41 5.90
C LEU A 104 -8.67 -5.81 6.49
N LEU A 105 -8.93 -5.95 7.80
CA LEU A 105 -9.02 -7.26 8.46
C LEU A 105 -10.18 -8.10 7.92
N THR A 106 -11.24 -7.45 7.43
CA THR A 106 -12.37 -8.11 6.77
C THR A 106 -12.11 -8.37 5.28
N LEU A 107 -11.45 -7.44 4.59
CA LEU A 107 -11.18 -7.51 3.16
C LEU A 107 -10.19 -8.64 2.82
N VAL A 108 -9.11 -8.78 3.58
CA VAL A 108 -8.04 -9.75 3.28
C VAL A 108 -8.56 -11.20 3.22
N PRO A 109 -9.37 -11.69 4.18
CA PRO A 109 -10.02 -13.00 4.07
C PRO A 109 -10.92 -13.14 2.85
N ALA A 110 -11.69 -12.09 2.51
CA ALA A 110 -12.59 -12.10 1.35
C ALA A 110 -11.81 -12.21 0.03
N VAL A 111 -10.72 -11.45 -0.12
CA VAL A 111 -9.78 -11.57 -1.25
C VAL A 111 -9.22 -12.98 -1.33
N ARG A 112 -8.76 -13.55 -0.21
CA ARG A 112 -8.18 -14.90 -0.18
C ARG A 112 -9.16 -15.98 -0.64
N ALA A 113 -10.45 -15.79 -0.44
CA ALA A 113 -11.49 -16.73 -0.88
C ALA A 113 -11.69 -16.76 -2.41
N LEU A 114 -11.24 -15.74 -3.15
CA LEU A 114 -11.31 -15.69 -4.61
C LEU A 114 -10.26 -16.59 -5.29
N GLY A 115 -9.21 -16.96 -4.55
CA GLY A 115 -8.08 -17.78 -5.00
C GLY A 115 -7.06 -16.99 -5.80
#